data_AF-A0A1V5Y3C1-F1
#
_entry.id   AF-A0A1V5Y3C1-F1
#
_cell.length_a   1.000
_cell.length_b   1.000
_cell.length_c   1.000
_cell.angle_alpha   90.00
_cell.angle_beta   90.00
_cell.angle_gamma   90.00
#
_symmetry.space_group_name_H-M   'P 1'
#
loop_
_entity.id
_entity.type
_entity.pdbx_description
1 polymer ?
#
loop_
_entity_poly.entity_id
_entity_poly.type
_entity_poly.pdbx_seq_one_letter_code
_entity_poly.pdbx_strand_id
1 'polypeptide(L)'
;MKFTRYNTAKDYIDDVLEILNRYEIQNNLFYKNIGDDKFMASVKDDCGKVVLTAVRTSPFPMLIYETDNIRNDEAVEFFARSLVEHGINVDFIMTEKELAKSFCKQYGKLTDKTYHNNESLVLYVHEKLNELAPIKGTFRKAGHKDMFYLPYWYADFPPACNIGSYDLPAGIESASKAVENGNAYIWEDDYPVSVAASVRSTTGCAFIGQVYTPPNLRGKGYCTACVWNLSKKLLDDGFKYCALYADCANPCSNRVYQKIGYKEVFWYDQYKFVKRD
;
A
#
# COMPACT_ATOMS: atom_id res chain seq x y z
N MET A 1 13.71 -25.38 11.22
CA MET A 1 13.50 -23.94 10.91
C MET A 1 14.19 -23.06 11.94
N LYS A 2 14.65 -21.88 11.53
CA LYS A 2 15.33 -20.89 12.38
C LYS A 2 14.67 -19.51 12.25
N PHE A 3 14.30 -18.92 13.38
CA PHE A 3 13.89 -17.51 13.45
C PHE A 3 15.12 -16.62 13.48
N THR A 4 15.19 -15.63 12.60
CA THR A 4 16.29 -14.66 12.54
C THR A 4 15.69 -13.27 12.67
N ARG A 5 16.08 -12.54 13.72
CA ARG A 5 15.79 -11.12 13.90
C ARG A 5 17.02 -10.31 13.52
N TYR A 6 16.80 -9.23 12.78
CA TYR A 6 17.87 -8.39 12.26
C TYR A 6 17.93 -7.08 13.05
N ASN A 7 19.14 -6.64 13.37
CA ASN A 7 19.39 -5.37 14.05
C ASN A 7 19.78 -4.26 13.06
N THR A 8 20.18 -4.62 11.85
CA THR A 8 20.52 -3.66 10.80
C THR A 8 19.72 -3.96 9.53
N ALA A 9 19.34 -2.90 8.83
CA ALA A 9 18.70 -2.97 7.53
C ALA A 9 19.61 -3.62 6.50
N LYS A 10 20.93 -3.44 6.63
CA LYS A 10 21.92 -4.06 5.75
C LYS A 10 21.84 -5.58 5.82
N ASP A 11 21.97 -6.17 7.00
CA ASP A 11 21.95 -7.63 7.16
C ASP A 11 20.63 -8.23 6.69
N TYR A 12 19.52 -7.50 6.93
CA TYR A 12 18.21 -7.90 6.44
C TYR A 12 18.14 -7.90 4.91
N ILE A 13 18.57 -6.79 4.29
CA ILE A 13 18.59 -6.63 2.83
C ILE A 13 19.44 -7.72 2.18
N ASP A 14 20.62 -8.02 2.73
CA ASP A 14 21.53 -9.04 2.19
C ASP A 14 20.87 -10.43 2.14
N ASP A 15 19.96 -10.74 3.08
CA ASP A 15 19.25 -12.02 3.14
C ASP A 15 17.96 -12.07 2.29
N VAL A 16 17.24 -10.95 2.14
CA VAL A 16 15.86 -10.99 1.60
C VAL A 16 15.65 -10.20 0.31
N LEU A 17 16.56 -9.31 -0.09
CA LEU A 17 16.31 -8.39 -1.21
C LEU A 17 16.08 -9.12 -2.53
N GLU A 18 16.86 -10.17 -2.81
CA GLU A 18 16.68 -10.98 -4.02
C GLU A 18 15.27 -11.60 -4.05
N ILE A 19 14.81 -12.13 -2.92
CA ILE A 19 13.48 -12.73 -2.78
C ILE A 19 12.38 -11.70 -2.98
N LEU A 20 12.49 -10.54 -2.35
CA LEU A 20 11.49 -9.47 -2.48
C LEU A 20 11.40 -8.96 -3.93
N ASN A 21 12.53 -8.85 -4.63
CA ASN A 21 12.62 -8.35 -6.00
C ASN A 21 11.92 -9.25 -7.03
N ARG A 22 11.79 -10.57 -6.78
CA ARG A 22 11.06 -11.48 -7.68
C ARG A 22 9.59 -11.08 -7.84
N TYR A 23 9.02 -10.44 -6.82
CA TYR A 23 7.67 -9.90 -6.81
C TYR A 23 7.68 -8.43 -6.37
N GLU A 24 8.55 -7.62 -6.99
CA GLU A 24 8.83 -6.22 -6.63
C GLU A 24 7.56 -5.37 -6.39
N ILE A 25 6.59 -5.43 -7.30
CA ILE A 25 5.37 -4.63 -7.23
C ILE A 25 4.49 -5.09 -6.06
N GLN A 26 4.38 -6.40 -5.79
CA GLN A 26 3.65 -6.93 -4.65
C GLN A 26 4.34 -6.58 -3.32
N ASN A 27 5.67 -6.65 -3.30
CA ASN A 27 6.48 -6.44 -2.11
C ASN A 27 6.85 -4.98 -1.85
N ASN A 28 6.28 -4.04 -2.60
CA ASN A 28 6.65 -2.62 -2.53
C ASN A 28 6.56 -2.01 -1.12
N LEU A 29 5.64 -2.49 -0.28
CA LEU A 29 5.48 -2.01 1.09
C LEU A 29 6.62 -2.49 2.01
N PHE A 30 7.27 -3.61 1.69
CA PHE A 30 8.45 -4.06 2.44
C PHE A 30 9.57 -3.04 2.35
N TYR A 31 9.91 -2.55 1.16
CA TYR A 31 11.01 -1.60 0.96
C TYR A 31 10.85 -0.33 1.82
N LYS A 32 9.61 0.16 2.00
CA LYS A 32 9.34 1.32 2.88
C LYS A 32 9.52 1.01 4.36
N ASN A 33 9.34 -0.25 4.76
CA ASN A 33 9.37 -0.71 6.14
C ASN A 33 10.71 -1.36 6.55
N ILE A 34 11.74 -1.26 5.71
CA ILE A 34 13.12 -1.60 6.07
C ILE A 34 13.79 -0.39 6.73
N GLY A 35 14.56 -0.62 7.79
CA GLY A 35 15.25 0.43 8.55
C GLY A 35 15.73 -0.08 9.91
N ASP A 36 16.86 0.43 10.39
CA ASP A 36 17.50 0.01 11.65
C ASP A 36 16.62 0.26 12.89
N ASP A 37 15.69 1.22 12.79
CA ASP A 37 14.70 1.57 13.81
C ASP A 37 13.44 0.69 13.79
N LYS A 38 13.36 -0.27 12.86
CA LYS A 38 12.15 -1.06 12.58
C LYS A 38 12.31 -2.52 12.98
N PHE A 39 11.18 -3.20 13.12
CA PHE A 39 11.20 -4.65 13.28
C PHE A 39 11.45 -5.30 11.93
N MET A 40 12.47 -6.16 11.85
CA MET A 40 12.82 -6.94 10.67
C MET A 40 13.16 -8.37 11.10
N ALA A 41 12.54 -9.37 10.45
CA ALA A 41 12.75 -10.77 10.76
C ALA A 41 12.52 -11.67 9.54
N SER A 42 13.03 -12.90 9.63
CA SER A 42 12.76 -13.97 8.67
C SER A 42 12.72 -15.32 9.36
N VAL A 43 12.05 -16.28 8.71
CA VAL A 43 12.18 -17.71 9.01
C VAL A 43 13.00 -18.36 7.91
N LYS A 44 14.01 -19.14 8.31
CA LYS A 44 14.85 -19.94 7.42
C LYS A 44 14.56 -21.43 7.62
N ASP A 45 14.55 -22.21 6.55
CA ASP A 45 14.51 -23.67 6.62
C ASP A 45 15.85 -24.26 7.13
N ASP A 46 15.94 -25.58 7.21
CA ASP A 46 17.14 -26.27 7.72
C ASP A 46 18.34 -26.19 6.76
N CYS A 47 18.10 -25.81 5.49
CA CYS A 47 19.13 -25.51 4.51
C CYS A 47 19.58 -24.04 4.58
N GLY A 48 18.99 -23.23 5.47
CA GLY A 48 19.28 -21.80 5.61
C GLY A 48 18.57 -20.91 4.58
N LYS A 49 17.67 -21.45 3.75
CA LYS A 49 16.90 -20.67 2.79
C LYS A 49 15.76 -19.93 3.51
N VAL A 50 15.60 -18.65 3.21
CA VAL A 50 14.46 -17.87 3.72
C VAL A 50 13.16 -18.42 3.12
N VAL A 51 12.19 -18.72 3.98
CA VAL A 51 10.85 -19.21 3.61
C VAL A 51 9.74 -18.22 3.96
N LEU A 52 9.97 -17.37 4.97
CA LEU A 52 9.05 -16.30 5.36
C LEU A 52 9.84 -15.05 5.75
N THR A 53 9.36 -13.89 5.31
CA THR A 53 9.99 -12.59 5.52
C THR A 53 9.00 -11.66 6.22
N ALA A 54 9.45 -10.86 7.19
CA ALA A 54 8.59 -9.97 7.98
C ALA A 54 9.23 -8.61 8.25
N VAL A 55 8.42 -7.55 8.19
CA VAL A 55 8.80 -6.18 8.61
C VAL A 55 7.66 -5.49 9.35
N ARG A 56 7.98 -4.52 10.21
CA ARG A 56 6.99 -3.61 10.80
C ARG A 56 7.61 -2.27 11.21
N THR A 57 6.99 -1.18 10.80
CA THR A 57 7.15 0.14 11.44
C THR A 57 5.98 0.40 12.38
N SER A 58 6.22 0.50 13.69
CA SER A 58 5.16 0.83 14.66
C SER A 58 4.63 2.25 14.40
N PRO A 59 3.30 2.52 14.52
CA PRO A 59 2.21 1.62 14.93
C PRO A 59 1.52 0.89 13.77
N PHE A 60 2.10 0.92 12.56
CA PHE A 60 1.49 0.32 11.36
C PHE A 60 1.49 -1.22 11.42
N PRO A 61 0.65 -1.89 10.59
CA PRO A 61 0.59 -3.34 10.56
C PRO A 61 1.92 -4.01 10.29
N MET A 62 2.11 -5.19 10.86
CA MET A 62 3.17 -6.10 10.45
C MET A 62 2.88 -6.60 9.03
N LEU A 63 3.90 -6.61 8.19
CA LEU A 63 3.87 -7.22 6.86
C LEU A 63 4.62 -8.54 6.93
N ILE A 64 4.04 -9.58 6.33
CA ILE A 64 4.71 -10.87 6.12
C ILE A 64 4.61 -11.29 4.66
N TYR A 65 5.58 -12.06 4.19
CA TYR A 65 5.66 -12.55 2.83
C TYR A 65 6.22 -13.97 2.84
N GLU A 66 5.47 -14.92 2.30
CA GLU A 66 5.95 -16.26 2.00
C GLU A 66 6.79 -16.23 0.73
N THR A 67 7.98 -16.81 0.81
CA THR A 67 8.94 -16.77 -0.31
C THR A 67 8.31 -17.35 -1.57
N ASP A 68 8.37 -16.57 -2.65
CA ASP A 68 7.80 -16.90 -3.95
C ASP A 68 6.28 -17.15 -3.95
N ASN A 69 5.55 -16.63 -2.94
CA ASN A 69 4.13 -16.91 -2.71
C ASN A 69 3.82 -18.42 -2.54
N ILE A 70 4.78 -19.21 -2.06
CA ILE A 70 4.61 -20.64 -1.82
C ILE A 70 4.11 -20.84 -0.38
N ARG A 71 2.88 -21.35 -0.25
CA ARG A 71 2.26 -21.60 1.05
C ARG A 71 3.08 -22.59 1.89
N ASN A 72 3.38 -22.19 3.12
CA ASN A 72 4.12 -22.95 4.11
C ASN A 72 3.55 -22.70 5.51
N ASP A 73 2.46 -23.39 5.84
CA ASP A 73 1.77 -23.22 7.13
C ASP A 73 2.66 -23.60 8.34
N GLU A 74 3.63 -24.51 8.16
CA GLU A 74 4.62 -24.83 9.20
C GLU A 74 5.52 -23.62 9.52
N ALA A 75 5.96 -22.89 8.50
CA ALA A 75 6.75 -21.67 8.67
C ALA A 75 5.93 -20.54 9.29
N VAL A 76 4.64 -20.43 8.94
CA VAL A 76 3.71 -19.47 9.54
C VAL A 76 3.47 -19.77 11.02
N GLU A 77 3.21 -21.03 11.38
CA GLU A 77 3.06 -21.46 12.77
C GLU A 77 4.35 -21.23 13.56
N PHE A 78 5.49 -21.63 13.00
CA PHE A 78 6.81 -21.40 13.60
C PHE A 78 7.06 -19.91 13.84
N PHE A 79 6.79 -19.06 12.85
CA PHE A 79 6.93 -17.61 12.97
C PHE A 79 6.04 -17.05 14.08
N ALA A 80 4.75 -17.41 14.10
CA ALA A 80 3.82 -16.95 15.13
C ALA A 80 4.27 -17.34 16.54
N ARG A 81 4.73 -18.58 16.73
CA ARG A 81 5.30 -19.04 18.01
C ARG A 81 6.56 -18.26 18.39
N SER A 82 7.48 -18.06 17.45
CA SER A 82 8.69 -17.27 17.71
C SER A 82 8.38 -15.84 18.13
N LEU A 83 7.35 -15.19 17.56
CA LEU A 83 6.93 -13.87 18.00
C LEU A 83 6.49 -13.88 19.48
N VAL A 84 5.69 -14.86 19.89
CA VAL A 84 5.23 -15.01 21.28
C VAL A 84 6.38 -15.27 22.24
N GLU A 85 7.27 -16.21 21.90
CA GLU A 85 8.44 -16.57 22.72
C GLU A 85 9.39 -15.38 22.95
N HIS A 86 9.50 -14.49 21.96
CA HIS A 86 10.34 -13.28 22.05
C HIS A 86 9.58 -12.04 22.58
N GLY A 87 8.34 -12.20 23.02
CA GLY A 87 7.52 -11.09 23.55
C GLY A 87 7.13 -10.04 22.50
N ILE A 88 7.11 -10.40 21.21
CA ILE A 88 6.76 -9.49 20.12
C ILE A 88 5.25 -9.52 19.90
N ASN A 89 4.58 -8.46 20.34
CA ASN A 89 3.15 -8.29 20.14
C ASN A 89 2.80 -7.86 18.71
N VAL A 90 1.75 -8.43 18.13
CA VAL A 90 1.16 -8.05 16.84
C VAL A 90 -0.27 -7.59 17.07
N ASP A 91 -0.51 -6.30 16.84
CA ASP A 91 -1.85 -5.69 16.95
C ASP A 91 -2.57 -5.71 15.60
N PHE A 92 -1.82 -5.51 14.51
CA PHE A 92 -2.30 -5.53 13.15
C PHE A 92 -1.34 -6.32 12.26
N ILE A 93 -1.90 -7.11 11.34
CA ILE A 93 -1.19 -7.80 10.27
C ILE A 93 -1.81 -7.38 8.94
N MET A 94 -1.01 -7.09 7.93
CA MET A 94 -1.46 -6.85 6.56
C MET A 94 -0.58 -7.62 5.59
N THR A 95 -1.17 -8.54 4.83
CA THR A 95 -0.47 -9.38 3.86
C THR A 95 -1.48 -9.99 2.88
N GLU A 96 -1.04 -10.87 1.98
CA GLU A 96 -1.89 -11.69 1.11
C GLU A 96 -3.06 -12.30 1.90
N LYS A 97 -4.28 -12.23 1.34
CA LYS A 97 -5.51 -12.58 2.06
C LYS A 97 -5.49 -13.97 2.73
N GLU A 98 -4.99 -15.00 2.06
CA GLU A 98 -4.96 -16.35 2.63
C GLU A 98 -3.81 -16.51 3.64
N LEU A 99 -2.69 -15.82 3.45
CA LEU A 99 -1.58 -15.78 4.40
C LEU A 99 -1.98 -15.03 5.68
N ALA A 100 -2.72 -13.93 5.54
CA ALA A 100 -3.26 -13.18 6.66
C ALA A 100 -4.18 -14.06 7.52
N LYS A 101 -5.12 -14.77 6.89
CA LYS A 101 -6.00 -15.72 7.57
C LYS A 101 -5.22 -16.85 8.27
N SER A 102 -4.25 -17.46 7.59
CA SER A 102 -3.43 -18.54 8.17
C SER A 102 -2.66 -18.03 9.40
N PHE A 103 -1.98 -16.89 9.28
CA PHE A 103 -1.28 -16.27 10.39
C PHE A 103 -2.23 -15.92 11.55
N CYS A 104 -3.39 -15.32 11.28
CA CYS A 104 -4.38 -14.98 12.31
C CYS A 104 -4.88 -16.20 13.07
N LYS A 105 -5.13 -17.32 12.38
CA LYS A 105 -5.52 -18.58 13.02
C LYS A 105 -4.45 -19.08 13.98
N GLN A 106 -3.18 -19.07 13.56
CA GLN A 106 -2.08 -19.56 14.38
C GLN A 106 -1.76 -18.63 15.55
N TYR A 107 -1.57 -17.34 15.28
CA TYR A 107 -1.23 -16.34 16.29
C TYR A 107 -2.35 -16.16 17.32
N GLY A 108 -3.61 -16.08 16.86
CA GLY A 108 -4.77 -15.94 17.74
C GLY A 108 -4.91 -17.10 18.73
N LYS A 109 -4.64 -18.34 18.29
CA LYS A 109 -4.62 -19.53 19.16
C LYS A 109 -3.52 -19.45 20.21
N LEU A 110 -2.32 -19.00 19.82
CA LEU A 110 -1.15 -18.91 20.71
C LEU A 110 -1.27 -17.80 21.76
N THR A 111 -1.95 -16.69 21.43
CA THR A 111 -2.07 -15.53 22.32
C THR A 111 -3.43 -15.43 23.02
N ASP A 112 -4.32 -16.39 22.81
CA ASP A 112 -5.73 -16.33 23.22
C ASP A 112 -6.42 -15.00 22.83
N LYS A 113 -6.20 -14.56 21.59
CA LYS A 113 -6.78 -13.35 21.00
C LYS A 113 -7.76 -13.72 19.89
N THR A 114 -8.82 -12.93 19.77
CA THR A 114 -9.70 -12.96 18.59
C THR A 114 -9.21 -11.93 17.56
N TYR A 115 -9.71 -12.00 16.34
CA TYR A 115 -9.34 -11.09 15.27
C TYR A 115 -10.53 -10.80 14.35
N HIS A 116 -10.54 -9.63 13.73
CA HIS A 116 -11.49 -9.25 12.70
C HIS A 116 -10.78 -8.62 11.51
N ASN A 117 -11.32 -8.84 10.31
CA ASN A 117 -10.87 -8.15 9.11
C ASN A 117 -11.25 -6.67 9.28
N ASN A 118 -10.25 -5.80 9.20
CA ASN A 118 -10.41 -4.36 9.34
C ASN A 118 -10.44 -3.68 7.97
N GLU A 119 -9.71 -4.22 7.00
CA GLU A 119 -9.56 -3.64 5.66
C GLU A 119 -9.21 -4.73 4.67
N SER A 120 -9.76 -4.65 3.45
CA SER A 120 -9.44 -5.56 2.35
C SER A 120 -9.06 -4.71 1.13
N LEU A 121 -7.84 -4.88 0.63
CA LEU A 121 -7.28 -4.09 -0.46
C LEU A 121 -6.99 -4.95 -1.67
N VAL A 122 -7.21 -4.40 -2.85
CA VAL A 122 -6.73 -4.96 -4.12
C VAL A 122 -5.61 -4.07 -4.68
N LEU A 123 -4.53 -4.72 -5.08
CA LEU A 123 -3.44 -4.11 -5.83
C LEU A 123 -3.73 -4.22 -7.31
N TYR A 124 -3.97 -3.06 -7.90
CA TYR A 124 -4.12 -2.87 -9.33
C TYR A 124 -2.78 -2.54 -9.96
N VAL A 125 -2.48 -3.16 -11.09
CA VAL A 125 -1.25 -2.89 -11.87
C VAL A 125 -1.62 -2.69 -13.33
N HIS A 126 -0.84 -1.85 -14.00
CA HIS A 126 -1.13 -1.41 -15.34
C HIS A 126 0.12 -1.11 -16.15
N GLU A 127 0.11 -1.50 -17.43
CA GLU A 127 1.19 -1.24 -18.40
C GLU A 127 0.71 -0.48 -19.65
N LYS A 128 -0.59 -0.55 -20.00
CA LYS A 128 -1.11 0.01 -21.26
C LYS A 128 -2.52 0.55 -21.13
N LEU A 129 -2.67 1.87 -21.21
CA LEU A 129 -3.95 2.57 -20.97
C LEU A 129 -4.99 2.27 -22.04
N ASN A 130 -6.24 2.08 -21.59
CA ASN A 130 -7.39 2.13 -22.47
C ASN A 130 -7.57 3.55 -22.98
N GLU A 131 -8.04 3.70 -24.21
CA GLU A 131 -8.49 5.00 -24.70
C GLU A 131 -9.77 5.41 -23.96
N LEU A 132 -9.80 6.67 -23.51
CA LEU A 132 -10.95 7.24 -22.83
C LEU A 132 -11.49 8.40 -23.64
N ALA A 133 -12.82 8.56 -23.61
CA ALA A 133 -13.46 9.75 -24.15
C ALA A 133 -12.93 10.99 -23.41
N PRO A 134 -12.51 12.04 -24.15
CA PRO A 134 -12.04 13.26 -23.53
C PRO A 134 -13.18 13.93 -22.76
N ILE A 135 -12.85 14.54 -21.63
CA ILE A 135 -13.76 15.37 -20.85
C ILE A 135 -13.21 16.79 -20.77
N LYS A 136 -14.07 17.76 -20.42
CA LYS A 136 -13.65 19.14 -20.21
C LYS A 136 -12.62 19.22 -19.06
N GLY A 137 -11.60 20.03 -19.28
CA GLY A 137 -10.57 20.35 -18.30
C GLY A 137 -9.15 20.09 -18.82
N THR A 138 -8.18 20.38 -17.95
CA THR A 138 -6.75 20.22 -18.24
C THR A 138 -6.03 19.52 -17.11
N PHE A 139 -5.01 18.74 -17.46
CA PHE A 139 -4.11 18.10 -16.51
C PHE A 139 -2.91 19.01 -16.26
N ARG A 140 -2.65 19.34 -15.00
CA ARG A 140 -1.51 20.17 -14.62
C ARG A 140 -0.85 19.70 -13.33
N LYS A 141 0.42 20.04 -13.18
CA LYS A 141 1.16 19.85 -11.93
C LYS A 141 0.58 20.76 -10.83
N ALA A 142 0.52 20.26 -9.60
CA ALA A 142 0.23 21.09 -8.44
C ALA A 142 1.44 21.96 -8.09
N GLY A 143 1.20 23.18 -7.62
CA GLY A 143 2.23 24.13 -7.22
C GLY A 143 1.87 24.84 -5.91
N HIS A 144 2.76 25.72 -5.44
CA HIS A 144 2.55 26.48 -4.19
C HIS A 144 1.24 27.29 -4.19
N LYS A 145 0.77 27.73 -5.37
CA LYS A 145 -0.52 28.41 -5.50
C LYS A 145 -1.70 27.55 -5.07
N ASP A 146 -1.59 26.22 -5.04
CA ASP A 146 -2.69 25.31 -4.70
C ASP A 146 -2.79 25.04 -3.18
N MET A 147 -1.82 25.53 -2.39
CA MET A 147 -1.73 25.25 -0.95
C MET A 147 -2.85 25.87 -0.10
N PHE A 148 -3.66 26.76 -0.66
CA PHE A 148 -4.82 27.32 0.06
C PHE A 148 -6.01 26.35 0.14
N TYR A 149 -6.04 25.26 -0.66
CA TYR A 149 -7.11 24.24 -0.62
C TYR A 149 -6.58 22.80 -0.58
N LEU A 150 -5.40 22.54 -1.16
CA LEU A 150 -4.86 21.19 -1.31
C LEU A 150 -4.68 20.44 0.03
N PRO A 151 -4.23 21.07 1.14
CA PRO A 151 -4.16 20.41 2.45
C PRO A 151 -5.49 19.81 2.91
N TYR A 152 -6.61 20.47 2.64
CA TYR A 152 -7.93 19.98 3.02
C TYR A 152 -8.31 18.73 2.22
N TRP A 153 -7.98 18.70 0.93
CA TRP A 153 -8.20 17.51 0.09
C TRP A 153 -7.35 16.32 0.55
N TYR A 154 -6.11 16.58 0.98
CA TYR A 154 -5.25 15.56 1.57
C TYR A 154 -5.76 15.08 2.93
N ALA A 155 -6.33 15.97 3.74
CA ALA A 155 -6.93 15.61 5.03
C ALA A 155 -8.28 14.87 4.88
N ASP A 156 -9.03 15.15 3.82
CA ASP A 156 -10.30 14.46 3.49
C ASP A 156 -10.09 13.07 2.89
N PHE A 157 -8.93 12.81 2.27
CA PHE A 157 -8.67 11.54 1.59
C PHE A 157 -8.73 10.32 2.53
N PRO A 158 -8.06 10.30 3.70
CA PRO A 158 -8.10 9.14 4.60
C PRO A 158 -9.51 8.73 5.04
N PRO A 159 -10.38 9.63 5.57
CA PRO A 159 -11.74 9.24 5.93
C PRO A 159 -12.59 8.88 4.69
N ALA A 160 -12.38 9.52 3.53
CA ALA A 160 -13.08 9.17 2.30
C ALA A 160 -12.75 7.75 1.79
N CYS A 161 -11.63 7.18 2.22
CA CYS A 161 -11.20 5.81 1.89
C CYS A 161 -11.29 4.85 3.07
N ASN A 162 -11.86 5.24 4.22
CA ASN A 162 -11.91 4.45 5.45
C ASN A 162 -10.54 4.03 6.02
N ILE A 163 -9.46 4.77 5.71
CA ILE A 163 -8.07 4.44 6.11
C ILE A 163 -7.51 5.39 7.18
N GLY A 164 -8.39 6.03 7.95
CA GLY A 164 -8.01 6.96 9.01
C GLY A 164 -9.07 8.02 9.27
N SER A 165 -8.73 8.95 10.15
CA SER A 165 -9.54 10.13 10.43
C SER A 165 -9.05 11.35 9.66
N TYR A 166 -9.91 12.37 9.56
CA TYR A 166 -9.49 13.69 9.10
C TYR A 166 -8.40 14.25 10.03
N ASP A 167 -7.29 14.72 9.44
CA ASP A 167 -6.17 15.34 10.14
C ASP A 167 -5.56 16.44 9.25
N LEU A 168 -5.86 17.69 9.58
CA LEU A 168 -5.38 18.84 8.81
C LEU A 168 -3.87 19.06 8.94
N PRO A 169 -3.24 19.03 10.13
CA PRO A 169 -1.78 19.04 10.23
C PRO A 169 -1.08 18.02 9.33
N ALA A 170 -1.54 16.76 9.32
CA ALA A 170 -0.99 15.73 8.43
C ALA A 170 -1.26 16.03 6.95
N GLY A 171 -2.44 16.59 6.64
CA GLY A 171 -2.81 17.05 5.30
C GLY A 171 -1.92 18.18 4.79
N ILE A 172 -1.59 19.16 5.63
CA ILE A 172 -0.66 20.25 5.31
C ILE A 172 0.73 19.68 5.00
N GLU A 173 1.26 18.85 5.88
CA GLU A 173 2.58 18.24 5.70
C GLU A 173 2.66 17.43 4.40
N SER A 174 1.66 16.60 4.15
CA SER A 174 1.61 15.72 2.98
C SER A 174 1.43 16.50 1.68
N ALA A 175 0.56 17.51 1.65
CA ALA A 175 0.35 18.36 0.49
C ALA A 175 1.61 19.18 0.16
N SER A 176 2.26 19.77 1.17
CA SER A 176 3.52 20.50 0.99
C SER A 176 4.60 19.61 0.39
N LYS A 177 4.83 18.42 0.97
CA LYS A 177 5.79 17.43 0.44
C LYS A 177 5.47 17.03 -0.99
N ALA A 178 4.20 16.84 -1.33
CA ALA A 178 3.80 16.44 -2.67
C ALA A 178 4.01 17.56 -3.71
N VAL A 179 3.82 18.83 -3.32
CA VAL A 179 4.10 20.01 -4.14
C VAL A 179 5.60 20.21 -4.32
N GLU A 180 6.37 20.18 -3.24
CA GLU A 180 7.83 20.37 -3.26
C GLU A 180 8.54 19.31 -4.10
N ASN A 181 8.15 18.05 -3.94
CA ASN A 181 8.69 16.95 -4.75
C ASN A 181 8.12 16.93 -6.18
N GLY A 182 7.08 17.72 -6.45
CA GLY A 182 6.45 17.77 -7.76
C GLY A 182 5.73 16.47 -8.16
N ASN A 183 5.11 15.81 -7.20
CA ASN A 183 4.48 14.50 -7.39
C ASN A 183 2.95 14.55 -7.38
N ALA A 184 2.34 15.69 -7.05
CA ALA A 184 0.89 15.91 -7.11
C ALA A 184 0.45 16.58 -8.42
N TYR A 185 -0.68 16.14 -8.93
CA TYR A 185 -1.27 16.63 -10.17
C TYR A 185 -2.76 16.87 -10.00
N ILE A 186 -3.26 17.91 -10.66
CA ILE A 186 -4.63 18.39 -10.58
C ILE A 186 -5.29 18.25 -11.94
N TRP A 187 -6.54 17.78 -11.94
CA TRP A 187 -7.46 18.02 -13.04
C TRP A 187 -8.23 19.32 -12.76
N GLU A 188 -8.18 20.25 -13.71
CA GLU A 188 -8.77 21.58 -13.59
C GLU A 188 -9.84 21.77 -14.68
N ASP A 189 -11.06 22.09 -14.28
CA ASP A 189 -12.18 22.44 -15.16
C ASP A 189 -12.77 23.77 -14.67
N ASP A 190 -12.27 24.88 -15.21
CA ASP A 190 -12.39 26.27 -14.74
C ASP A 190 -11.80 26.54 -13.34
N TYR A 191 -11.82 25.55 -12.46
CA TYR A 191 -11.21 25.51 -11.14
C TYR A 191 -10.70 24.09 -10.83
N PRO A 192 -9.86 23.89 -9.79
CA PRO A 192 -9.40 22.57 -9.40
C PRO A 192 -10.57 21.66 -9.01
N VAL A 193 -10.66 20.48 -9.64
CA VAL A 193 -11.78 19.54 -9.40
C VAL A 193 -11.35 18.15 -8.94
N SER A 194 -10.10 17.74 -9.15
CA SER A 194 -9.58 16.46 -8.68
C SER A 194 -8.07 16.52 -8.50
N VAL A 195 -7.54 15.69 -7.60
CA VAL A 195 -6.11 15.46 -7.40
C VAL A 195 -5.76 13.97 -7.49
N ALA A 196 -4.55 13.68 -7.96
CA ALA A 196 -3.88 12.40 -7.82
C ALA A 196 -2.37 12.65 -7.63
N ALA A 197 -1.67 11.75 -6.95
CA ALA A 197 -0.23 11.87 -6.73
C ALA A 197 0.52 10.57 -6.98
N SER A 198 1.77 10.68 -7.45
CA SER A 198 2.74 9.59 -7.42
C SER A 198 3.33 9.50 -6.00
N VAL A 199 2.89 8.54 -5.20
CA VAL A 199 3.17 8.48 -3.76
C VAL A 199 4.38 7.61 -3.40
N ARG A 200 4.86 6.80 -4.35
CA ARG A 200 6.01 5.90 -4.21
C ARG A 200 6.43 5.41 -5.58
N SER A 201 7.68 4.99 -5.70
CA SER A 201 8.15 4.21 -6.84
C SER A 201 9.02 3.05 -6.38
N THR A 202 9.09 2.05 -7.22
CA THR A 202 10.15 1.02 -7.23
C THR A 202 10.89 1.14 -8.57
N THR A 203 11.88 0.27 -8.83
CA THR A 203 12.71 0.31 -10.06
C THR A 203 11.85 0.32 -11.33
N GLY A 204 10.77 -0.48 -11.37
CA GLY A 204 9.93 -0.63 -12.56
C GLY A 204 8.55 0.04 -12.49
N CYS A 205 8.11 0.49 -11.32
CA CYS A 205 6.70 0.82 -11.09
C CYS A 205 6.51 2.11 -10.28
N ALA A 206 5.61 2.98 -10.75
CA ALA A 206 5.12 4.11 -9.97
C ALA A 206 3.79 3.77 -9.28
N PHE A 207 3.61 4.19 -8.03
CA PHE A 207 2.39 3.97 -7.26
C PHE A 207 1.57 5.26 -7.19
N ILE A 208 0.34 5.20 -7.68
CA ILE A 208 -0.62 6.29 -7.61
C ILE A 208 -1.40 6.18 -6.29
N GLY A 209 -1.56 7.32 -5.62
CA GLY A 209 -2.35 7.46 -4.41
C GLY A 209 -2.88 8.89 -4.28
N GLN A 210 -3.42 9.24 -3.11
CA GLN A 210 -4.01 10.55 -2.84
C GLN A 210 -4.99 10.98 -3.95
N VAL A 211 -5.82 10.02 -4.37
CA VAL A 211 -6.81 10.23 -5.43
C VAL A 211 -8.07 10.77 -4.79
N TYR A 212 -8.33 12.06 -4.96
CA TYR A 212 -9.46 12.71 -4.33
C TYR A 212 -10.20 13.64 -5.29
N THR A 213 -11.52 13.49 -5.31
CA THR A 213 -12.47 14.41 -5.94
C THR A 213 -13.48 14.82 -4.87
N PRO A 214 -13.65 16.13 -4.60
CA PRO A 214 -14.63 16.63 -3.64
C PRO A 214 -16.03 16.03 -3.89
N PRO A 215 -16.81 15.69 -2.85
CA PRO A 215 -18.07 14.95 -3.00
C PRO A 215 -19.06 15.57 -4.00
N ASN A 216 -19.20 16.90 -4.00
CA ASN A 216 -20.07 17.65 -4.90
C ASN A 216 -19.62 17.68 -6.37
N LEU A 217 -18.43 17.17 -6.67
CA LEU A 217 -17.83 17.11 -8.01
C LEU A 217 -17.69 15.68 -8.55
N ARG A 218 -18.10 14.67 -7.77
CA ARG A 218 -18.05 13.25 -8.17
C ARG A 218 -19.05 12.93 -9.28
N GLY A 219 -18.83 11.83 -9.98
CA GLY A 219 -19.71 11.35 -11.06
C GLY A 219 -19.51 12.05 -12.42
N LYS A 220 -18.58 13.01 -12.51
CA LYS A 220 -18.29 13.79 -13.74
C LYS A 220 -17.08 13.28 -14.54
N GLY A 221 -16.44 12.19 -14.10
CA GLY A 221 -15.26 11.62 -14.76
C GLY A 221 -13.92 12.28 -14.40
N TYR A 222 -13.89 13.31 -13.54
CA TYR A 222 -12.66 14.03 -13.19
C TYR A 222 -11.58 13.14 -12.56
N CYS A 223 -11.95 12.26 -11.63
CA CYS A 223 -11.02 11.27 -11.08
C CYS A 223 -10.42 10.38 -12.18
N THR A 224 -11.28 9.86 -13.07
CA THR A 224 -10.83 9.03 -14.19
C THR A 224 -9.83 9.78 -15.08
N ALA A 225 -10.12 11.03 -15.44
CA ALA A 225 -9.23 11.84 -16.26
C ALA A 225 -7.91 12.17 -15.56
N CYS A 226 -7.97 12.52 -14.26
CA CYS A 226 -6.79 12.85 -13.46
C CYS A 226 -5.85 11.65 -13.34
N VAL A 227 -6.38 10.49 -12.94
CA VAL A 227 -5.58 9.26 -12.79
C VAL A 227 -5.06 8.80 -14.14
N TRP A 228 -5.88 8.76 -15.19
CA TRP A 228 -5.43 8.34 -16.53
C TRP A 228 -4.27 9.19 -17.05
N ASN A 229 -4.34 10.52 -16.91
CA ASN A 229 -3.28 11.42 -17.36
C ASN A 229 -2.02 11.29 -16.50
N LEU A 230 -2.16 11.08 -15.19
CA LEU A 230 -1.02 10.79 -14.32
C LEU A 230 -0.36 9.47 -14.69
N SER A 231 -1.14 8.40 -14.89
CA SER A 231 -0.62 7.11 -15.36
C SER A 231 0.11 7.27 -16.69
N LYS A 232 -0.48 7.99 -17.65
CA LYS A 232 0.15 8.24 -18.95
C LYS A 232 1.49 8.94 -18.79
N LYS A 233 1.50 10.03 -18.02
CA LYS A 233 2.74 10.78 -17.75
C LYS A 233 3.81 9.89 -17.12
N LEU A 234 3.48 9.09 -16.12
CA LEU A 234 4.45 8.23 -15.44
C LEU A 234 5.03 7.16 -16.38
N LEU A 235 4.20 6.59 -17.27
CA LEU A 235 4.68 5.68 -18.31
C LEU A 235 5.60 6.40 -19.32
N ASP A 236 5.22 7.61 -19.74
CA ASP A 236 6.03 8.45 -20.64
C ASP A 236 7.35 8.91 -19.97
N ASP A 237 7.38 9.04 -18.63
CA ASP A 237 8.58 9.35 -17.83
C ASP A 237 9.51 8.11 -17.65
N GLY A 238 9.13 6.95 -18.18
CA GLY A 238 9.98 5.75 -18.24
C GLY A 238 9.63 4.63 -17.25
N PHE A 239 8.58 4.78 -16.44
CA PHE A 239 8.09 3.66 -15.63
C PHE A 239 7.46 2.59 -16.53
N LYS A 240 7.72 1.32 -16.25
CA LYS A 240 7.09 0.21 -16.99
C LYS A 240 5.65 -0.01 -16.56
N TYR A 241 5.38 0.23 -15.28
CA TYR A 241 4.08 -0.01 -14.66
C TYR A 241 3.61 1.19 -13.84
N CYS A 242 2.30 1.35 -13.78
CA CYS A 242 1.63 2.12 -12.76
C CYS A 242 0.81 1.16 -11.88
N ALA A 243 0.85 1.35 -10.57
CA ALA A 243 0.10 0.55 -9.63
C ALA A 243 -0.66 1.44 -8.64
N LEU A 244 -1.70 0.90 -8.01
CA LEU A 244 -2.42 1.54 -6.93
C LEU A 244 -3.12 0.50 -6.06
N TYR A 245 -3.44 0.91 -4.84
CA TYR A 245 -4.28 0.14 -3.94
C TYR A 245 -5.69 0.72 -3.95
N ALA A 246 -6.70 -0.16 -3.91
CA ALA A 246 -8.09 0.24 -3.77
C ALA A 246 -8.77 -0.63 -2.70
N ASP A 247 -9.65 -0.02 -1.92
CA ASP A 247 -10.56 -0.74 -1.03
C ASP A 247 -11.50 -1.63 -1.85
N CYS A 248 -11.48 -2.93 -1.57
CA CYS A 248 -12.35 -3.93 -2.20
C CYS A 248 -13.84 -3.60 -1.99
N ALA A 249 -14.19 -2.91 -0.89
CA ALA A 249 -15.55 -2.53 -0.58
C ALA A 249 -16.04 -1.27 -1.33
N ASN A 250 -15.17 -0.58 -2.09
CA ASN A 250 -15.52 0.64 -2.82
C ASN A 250 -15.73 0.39 -4.33
N PRO A 251 -16.94 -0.02 -4.79
CA PRO A 251 -17.18 -0.33 -6.19
C PRO A 251 -17.06 0.89 -7.13
N CYS A 252 -17.06 2.11 -6.60
CA CYS A 252 -16.90 3.32 -7.41
C CYS A 252 -15.45 3.47 -7.89
N SER A 253 -14.47 3.39 -6.97
CA SER A 253 -13.05 3.48 -7.31
C SER A 253 -12.61 2.30 -8.18
N ASN A 254 -13.01 1.08 -7.82
CA ASN A 254 -12.70 -0.13 -8.58
C ASN A 254 -13.15 -0.02 -10.05
N ARG A 255 -14.38 0.44 -10.32
CA ARG A 255 -14.87 0.68 -11.69
C ARG A 255 -14.05 1.74 -12.44
N VAL A 256 -13.59 2.79 -11.76
CA VAL A 256 -12.73 3.82 -12.38
C VAL A 256 -11.41 3.19 -12.85
N TYR A 257 -10.74 2.41 -11.99
CA TYR A 257 -9.44 1.82 -12.31
C TYR A 257 -9.54 0.78 -13.42
N GLN A 258 -10.54 -0.11 -13.35
CA GLN A 258 -10.80 -1.09 -14.41
C GLN A 258 -11.12 -0.40 -15.76
N LYS A 259 -11.89 0.70 -15.76
CA LYS A 259 -12.18 1.47 -16.98
C LYS A 259 -10.91 2.06 -17.61
N ILE A 260 -9.98 2.56 -16.78
CA ILE A 260 -8.67 3.07 -17.23
C ILE A 260 -7.80 1.95 -17.83
N GLY A 261 -8.04 0.70 -17.42
CA GLY A 261 -7.37 -0.50 -17.92
C GLY A 261 -6.52 -1.23 -16.88
N TYR A 262 -6.51 -0.74 -15.63
CA TYR A 262 -5.82 -1.41 -14.53
C TYR A 262 -6.37 -2.83 -14.32
N LYS A 263 -5.47 -3.77 -14.05
CA LYS A 263 -5.78 -5.18 -13.78
C LYS A 263 -5.57 -5.50 -12.30
N GLU A 264 -6.47 -6.27 -11.71
CA GLU A 264 -6.30 -6.82 -10.38
C GLU A 264 -5.18 -7.85 -10.41
N VAL A 265 -4.15 -7.67 -9.57
CA VAL A 265 -2.98 -8.57 -9.53
C VAL A 265 -2.87 -9.28 -8.19
N PHE A 266 -3.25 -8.62 -7.09
CA PHE A 266 -3.06 -9.18 -5.77
C PHE A 266 -4.07 -8.64 -4.75
N TRP A 267 -4.42 -9.45 -3.75
CA TRP A 267 -5.39 -9.07 -2.70
C TRP A 267 -4.73 -9.19 -1.32
N TYR A 268 -4.92 -8.15 -0.52
CA TYR A 268 -4.40 -8.05 0.84
C TYR A 268 -5.56 -7.94 1.81
N ASP A 269 -5.42 -8.61 2.95
CA ASP A 269 -6.29 -8.39 4.09
C ASP A 269 -5.47 -7.81 5.24
N GLN A 270 -6.04 -6.80 5.89
CA GLN A 270 -5.58 -6.32 7.18
C GLN A 270 -6.48 -6.86 8.29
N TYR A 271 -5.89 -7.55 9.24
CA TYR A 271 -6.57 -8.03 10.44
C TYR A 271 -6.08 -7.29 11.67
N LYS A 272 -7.03 -7.00 12.58
CA LYS A 272 -6.77 -6.46 13.90
C LYS A 272 -6.99 -7.54 14.95
N PHE A 273 -6.02 -7.74 15.84
CA PHE A 273 -6.18 -8.62 17.00
C PHE A 273 -6.76 -7.85 18.18
N VAL A 274 -7.70 -8.48 18.89
CA VAL A 274 -8.32 -7.94 20.10
C VAL A 274 -8.28 -9.00 21.21
N LYS A 275 -8.33 -8.55 22.46
CA LYS A 275 -8.44 -9.49 23.59
C LYS A 275 -9.75 -10.26 23.46
N ARG A 276 -9.72 -11.54 23.83
CA ARG A 276 -10.92 -12.34 23.97
C ARG A 276 -11.69 -11.82 25.19
N ASP A 277 -12.96 -11.48 24.99
CA ASP A 277 -13.88 -11.16 26.09
C ASP A 277 -14.17 -12.40 26.94
#